data_AF-U3TBQ5-F1
#
_entry.id   AF-U3TBQ5-F1
#
_cell.length_a   1.000
_cell.length_b   1.000
_cell.length_c   1.000
_cell.angle_alpha   90.00
_cell.angle_beta   90.00
_cell.angle_gamma   90.00
#
_symmetry.space_group_name_H-M   'P 1'
#
loop_
_entity.id
_entity.type
_entity.pdbx_description
1 polymer ?
#
loop_
_entity_poly.entity_id
_entity_poly.type
_entity_poly.pdbx_seq_one_letter_code
_entity_poly.pdbx_strand_id
1 'polypeptide(L)' 'LLTHGDSVDKVADGFKVVAQSGNVVAAIANESKKLYGAQFHPEVSLTVNGKLMLKNFLFDIAGCSGTFTVQN' A
#
# COMPACT_ATOMS: atom_id res chain seq x y z
N LEU A 1 -0.98 7.84 9.74
CA LEU A 1 -2.33 7.76 10.34
C LEU A 1 -2.77 6.30 10.31
N LEU A 2 -2.66 5.58 11.43
CA LEU A 2 -3.27 4.24 11.58
C LEU A 2 -4.69 4.47 12.12
N THR A 3 -5.72 4.11 11.35
CA THR A 3 -7.12 4.44 11.63
C THR A 3 -7.97 3.22 12.00
N HIS A 4 -7.39 2.02 12.02
CA HIS A 4 -8.15 0.79 12.16
C HIS A 4 -8.11 0.25 13.59
N GLY A 5 -9.27 -0.23 14.05
CA GLY A 5 -9.40 -0.93 15.34
C GLY A 5 -8.92 -2.38 15.26
N ASP A 6 -9.22 -3.07 14.16
CA ASP A 6 -8.76 -4.44 13.91
C ASP A 6 -7.33 -4.45 13.36
N SER A 7 -6.59 -5.52 13.68
CA SER A 7 -5.23 -5.74 13.19
C SER A 7 -5.04 -7.17 12.70
N VAL A 8 -4.08 -7.36 11.80
CA VAL A 8 -3.73 -8.69 11.28
C VAL A 8 -3.06 -9.50 12.40
N ASP A 9 -3.75 -10.51 12.90
CA ASP A 9 -3.19 -11.49 13.85
C ASP A 9 -2.28 -12.50 13.12
N LYS A 10 -2.81 -13.15 12.08
CA LYS A 10 -2.05 -14.07 11.23
C LYS A 10 -2.01 -13.58 9.79
N VAL A 11 -0.80 -13.43 9.25
CA VAL A 11 -0.57 -13.10 7.84
C VAL A 11 -0.92 -14.30 6.96
N ALA A 12 -1.68 -14.05 5.89
CA ALA A 12 -2.11 -15.09 4.96
C ALA A 12 -0.92 -15.74 4.22
N ASP A 13 -1.09 -17.00 3.83
CA ASP A 13 -0.03 -17.76 3.15
C ASP A 13 0.40 -17.09 1.84
N GLY A 14 1.72 -17.04 1.61
CA GLY A 14 2.32 -16.38 0.46
C GLY A 14 2.42 -14.86 0.57
N PHE A 15 1.91 -14.24 1.64
CA PHE A 15 2.18 -12.85 1.97
C PHE A 15 3.36 -12.73 2.94
N LYS A 16 4.05 -11.60 2.86
CA LYS A 16 5.10 -11.18 3.80
C LYS A 16 4.67 -9.90 4.49
N VAL A 17 5.05 -9.74 5.75
CA VAL A 17 5.00 -8.45 6.44
C VAL A 17 6.07 -7.53 5.82
N VAL A 18 5.66 -6.35 5.36
CA VAL A 18 6.57 -5.37 4.74
C VAL A 18 6.55 -4.00 5.41
N ALA A 19 5.65 -3.80 6.39
CA ALA A 19 5.73 -2.68 7.32
C ALA A 19 5.12 -3.06 8.68
N GLN A 20 5.65 -2.47 9.75
CA GLN A 20 5.17 -2.66 11.11
C GLN A 20 5.13 -1.33 11.86
N SER A 21 4.22 -1.22 12.83
CA SER A 21 4.16 -0.13 13.80
C SER A 21 4.03 -0.75 15.19
N GLY A 22 5.16 -0.84 15.90
CA GLY A 22 5.24 -1.66 17.11
C GLY A 22 4.86 -3.11 16.80
N ASN A 23 3.85 -3.63 17.49
CA ASN A 23 3.35 -4.99 17.30
C ASN A 23 2.28 -5.12 16.20
N VAL A 24 1.87 -4.01 15.58
CA VAL A 24 0.83 -4.02 14.54
C VAL A 24 1.46 -4.22 13.18
N VAL A 25 0.99 -5.22 12.43
CA VAL A 25 1.30 -5.40 11.01
C VAL A 25 0.67 -4.24 10.24
N ALA A 26 1.52 -3.35 9.71
CA ALA A 26 1.07 -2.12 9.06
C ALA A 26 0.98 -2.25 7.53
N ALA A 27 1.70 -3.22 6.94
CA ALA A 27 1.54 -3.57 5.53
C ALA A 27 1.97 -5.01 5.23
N ILE A 28 1.34 -5.61 4.23
CA ILE A 28 1.64 -6.95 3.71
C ILE A 28 1.80 -6.92 2.20
N ALA A 29 2.60 -7.84 1.66
CA ALA A 29 2.80 -7.97 0.21
C ALA A 29 2.91 -9.43 -0.22
N ASN A 30 2.32 -9.74 -1.37
CA ASN A 30 2.59 -10.93 -2.16
C ASN A 30 3.11 -10.49 -3.54
N GLU A 31 4.43 -10.41 -3.67
CA GLU A 31 5.10 -9.91 -4.87
C GLU A 31 4.81 -10.77 -6.10
N SER A 32 4.73 -12.10 -5.94
CA SER A 32 4.45 -13.01 -7.06
C SER A 32 3.08 -12.77 -7.70
N LYS A 33 2.11 -12.34 -6.89
CA LYS A 33 0.75 -12.03 -7.32
C LYS A 33 0.50 -10.52 -7.51
N LYS A 34 1.50 -9.68 -7.25
CA LYS A 34 1.37 -8.21 -7.22
C LYS A 34 0.21 -7.72 -6.34
N LEU A 35 0.02 -8.34 -5.17
CA LEU A 35 -1.01 -7.94 -4.20
C LEU A 35 -0.37 -7.27 -2.99
N TYR A 36 -0.89 -6.10 -2.60
CA TYR A 36 -0.34 -5.28 -1.54
C TYR A 36 -1.48 -4.76 -0.65
N GLY A 37 -1.28 -4.78 0.67
CA GLY A 37 -2.22 -4.25 1.64
C GLY A 37 -1.51 -3.30 2.60
N ALA A 38 -2.15 -2.18 2.93
CA ALA A 38 -1.67 -1.21 3.90
C ALA A 38 -2.77 -0.93 4.94
N GLN A 39 -2.40 -0.88 6.22
CA GLN A 39 -3.29 -0.59 7.35
C GLN A 39 -3.38 0.92 7.65
N PHE A 40 -3.09 1.74 6.64
CA PHE A 40 -3.13 3.19 6.73
C PHE A 40 -3.50 3.76 5.37
N HIS A 41 -3.86 5.04 5.35
CA HIS A 41 -4.35 5.73 4.16
C HIS A 41 -3.20 6.44 3.42
N PRO A 42 -2.64 5.91 2.31
CA PRO A 42 -1.63 6.61 1.52
C PRO A 42 -2.19 7.81 0.72
N GLU A 43 -3.50 7.94 0.62
CA GLU A 43 -4.18 9.01 -0.12
C GLU A 43 -4.29 10.33 0.66
N VAL A 44 -4.18 10.31 1.99
CA VAL A 44 -4.29 11.52 2.81
C VAL A 44 -2.95 12.22 2.96
N SER A 45 -2.97 13.56 3.03
CA SER A 45 -1.78 14.41 3.14
C SER A 45 -0.93 14.14 4.40
N LEU A 46 -1.54 13.58 5.45
CA LEU A 46 -0.85 13.21 6.68
C LEU A 46 0.13 12.03 6.49
N THR A 47 -0.01 11.27 5.41
CA THR A 47 0.97 10.25 5.03
C THR A 47 2.02 10.91 4.12
N VAL A 48 3.13 11.37 4.71
CA VAL A 48 4.17 12.19 4.04
C VAL A 48 4.60 11.63 2.68
N ASN A 49 4.78 10.31 2.57
CA ASN A 49 5.20 9.63 1.33
C ASN A 49 4.05 8.88 0.62
N GLY A 50 2.79 9.14 0.98
CA GLY A 50 1.63 8.40 0.47
C GLY A 50 1.46 8.53 -1.05
N LYS A 51 1.68 9.75 -1.58
CA LYS A 51 1.68 9.99 -3.04
C LYS A 51 2.76 9.19 -3.78
N LEU A 52 3.94 9.02 -3.17
CA LEU A 52 5.02 8.19 -3.74
C LEU A 52 4.60 6.72 -3.76
N MET A 53 3.99 6.22 -2.69
CA MET A 53 3.49 4.85 -2.64
C MET A 53 2.44 4.58 -3.72
N LEU A 54 1.47 5.48 -3.89
CA LEU A 54 0.46 5.38 -4.94
C LEU A 54 1.08 5.44 -6.34
N LYS A 55 2.12 6.26 -6.54
CA LYS A 55 2.87 6.29 -7.80
C LYS A 55 3.54 4.93 -8.09
N ASN A 56 4.25 4.35 -7.11
CA ASN A 56 4.90 3.06 -7.29
C ASN A 56 3.87 1.97 -7.67
N PHE A 57 2.70 1.98 -7.02
CA PHE A 57 1.64 1.03 -7.35
C PHE A 57 1.07 1.22 -8.76
N LEU A 58 0.67 2.44 -9.10
CA LEU A 58 0.03 2.72 -10.40
C LEU A 58 1.00 2.50 -11.57
N PHE A 59 2.22 3.01 -11.47
CA PHE A 59 3.13 3.05 -12.61
C PHE A 59 4.07 1.85 -12.67
N ASP A 60 4.71 1.51 -11.56
CA ASP A 60 5.75 0.46 -11.57
C ASP A 60 5.14 -0.94 -11.44
N ILE A 61 4.11 -1.09 -10.61
CA ILE A 61 3.48 -2.40 -10.34
C ILE A 61 2.37 -2.70 -11.36
N ALA A 62 1.40 -1.79 -11.50
CA ALA A 62 0.23 -1.94 -12.38
C ALA A 62 0.50 -1.53 -13.83
N GLY A 63 1.57 -0.78 -14.11
CA GLY A 63 1.96 -0.42 -15.47
C GLY A 63 1.07 0.63 -16.14
N CYS A 64 0.39 1.49 -15.36
CA CYS A 64 -0.40 2.59 -15.91
C CYS A 64 0.51 3.58 -16.66
N SER A 65 0.02 4.11 -17.78
CA SER A 65 0.76 5.02 -18.66
C SER A 65 0.74 6.49 -18.22
N GLY A 66 -0.21 6.88 -17.34
CA GLY A 66 -0.38 8.27 -16.94
C GLY A 66 -0.94 9.18 -18.02
N THR A 67 -1.64 8.63 -19.02
CA THR A 67 -2.16 9.40 -20.16
C THR A 67 -3.46 10.16 -19.85
N PHE A 68 -4.10 9.91 -18.70
CA PHE A 68 -5.29 10.64 -18.27
C PHE A 68 -4.88 12.03 -17.76
N THR A 69 -4.99 13.02 -18.64
CA THR A 69 -4.59 14.41 -18.40
C THR A 69 -5.74 15.32 -18.78
N VAL A 70 -5.68 16.61 -18.45
CA VAL A 70 -6.72 17.56 -18.88
C VAL A 70 -6.78 17.68 -20.41
N GLN A 71 -5.65 17.43 -21.10
CA GLN A 71 -5.49 17.62 -22.54
C GLN A 71 -5.88 16.40 -23.39
N ASN A 72 -5.66 15.19 -22.87
CA ASN A 72 -5.87 13.91 -23.56
C ASN A 72 -7.09 13.17 -23.02
#